data_AF-A0A552RG20-F1
#
_entry.id   AF-A0A552RG20-F1
#
_cell.length_a   1.000
_cell.length_b   1.000
_cell.length_c   1.000
_cell.angle_alpha   90.00
_cell.angle_beta   90.00
_cell.angle_gamma   90.00
#
_symmetry.space_group_name_H-M   'P 1'
#
loop_
_entity.id
_entity.type
_entity.pdbx_description
1 polymer ?
#
loop_
_entity_poly.entity_id
_entity_poly.type
_entity_poly.pdbx_seq_one_letter_code
_entity_poly.pdbx_strand_id
1 'polypeptide(L)'
;MTFRSPLRLGPVRRFTRNLLCPVDLLGRPLLLKYTRDPVGSRAEVRGHARLAEHYRVPTLHAHLRVPGGRLLAYERLPGGTDHGLLLDLLNADEASSDLRAYMDQLTAAYRESILATARPTDPTRVVRKLYWDRAAPGGRLDEYYGGKDFPIADGLIDVPVSRLGTYTLNINGRRHHLDWVATLRWLRAHFAATEPVWAALTQGDPTDVNLAHPLAWFDYDTAGMNSIPGEFANFLWYASALGGWLVPTYNPAAFADHPATFARVPDNAPEIRRADIEHTTSTIHIDYAPRLAAPRRTAVITYWNQLVRPVADRLWPGADLANLLRPYLAMRILGVYNLAELAPADRLVLLARLAEAMSPAFDPATYFCPLESPCPAP
;
A
#
# COMPACT_ATOMS: atom_id res chain seq x y z
N MET A 1 13.06 30.44 -38.87
CA MET A 1 12.29 30.27 -37.63
C MET A 1 11.41 29.03 -37.77
N THR A 2 11.72 27.95 -37.06
CA THR A 2 10.88 26.73 -37.04
C THR A 2 9.69 26.97 -36.13
N PHE A 3 8.49 27.11 -36.69
CA PHE A 3 7.25 27.11 -35.94
C PHE A 3 7.08 25.75 -35.27
N ARG A 4 7.37 25.65 -33.97
CA ARG A 4 6.95 24.50 -33.17
C ARG A 4 5.42 24.54 -33.09
N SER A 5 4.77 23.41 -33.40
CA SER A 5 3.32 23.27 -33.25
C SER A 5 2.91 23.74 -31.84
N PRO A 6 1.86 24.57 -31.71
CA PRO A 6 1.40 25.06 -30.41
C PRO A 6 0.88 23.94 -29.49
N LEU A 7 0.62 22.76 -30.05
CA LEU A 7 0.16 21.57 -29.36
C LEU A 7 0.92 20.34 -29.84
N ARG A 8 1.47 19.57 -28.89
CA ARG A 8 1.96 18.20 -29.12
C ARG A 8 1.24 17.26 -28.18
N LEU A 9 0.65 16.21 -28.73
CA LEU A 9 0.01 15.14 -27.96
C LEU A 9 0.95 13.93 -27.95
N GLY A 10 1.17 13.35 -26.77
CA GLY A 10 1.82 12.06 -26.63
C GLY A 10 0.81 10.90 -26.65
N PRO A 11 1.28 9.65 -26.48
CA PRO A 11 0.42 8.48 -26.53
C PRO A 11 -0.60 8.48 -25.38
N VAL A 12 -1.85 8.18 -25.70
CA VAL A 12 -2.90 7.97 -24.70
C VAL A 12 -2.69 6.61 -24.05
N ARG A 13 -2.73 6.59 -22.73
CA ARG A 13 -2.51 5.39 -21.92
C ARG A 13 -3.71 5.16 -21.02
N ARG A 14 -4.03 3.90 -20.74
CA ARG A 14 -4.96 3.55 -19.68
C ARG A 14 -4.16 3.29 -18.41
N PHE A 15 -4.46 4.02 -17.35
CA PHE A 15 -3.96 3.75 -16.01
C PHE A 15 -5.15 3.43 -15.13
N THR A 16 -5.27 2.16 -14.73
CA THR A 16 -6.46 1.58 -14.10
C THR A 16 -7.75 1.89 -14.87
N ARG A 17 -8.62 2.75 -14.34
CA ARG A 17 -9.90 3.17 -14.94
C ARG A 17 -9.81 4.52 -15.67
N ASN A 18 -8.69 5.21 -15.56
CA ASN A 18 -8.47 6.55 -16.12
C ASN A 18 -7.68 6.47 -17.43
N LEU A 19 -7.86 7.47 -18.28
CA LEU A 19 -7.00 7.69 -19.44
C LEU A 19 -6.04 8.83 -19.14
N LEU A 20 -4.76 8.62 -19.39
CA LEU A 20 -3.70 9.60 -19.23
C LEU A 20 -3.15 9.98 -20.60
N CYS A 21 -2.95 11.27 -20.84
CA CYS A 21 -2.35 11.76 -22.08
C CYS A 21 -1.36 12.89 -21.75
N PRO A 22 -0.05 12.70 -21.99
CA PRO A 22 0.91 13.79 -21.89
C PRO A 22 0.72 14.77 -23.05
N VAL A 23 0.75 16.06 -22.75
CA VAL A 23 0.52 17.13 -23.71
C VAL A 23 1.55 18.24 -23.50
N ASP A 24 2.13 18.74 -24.59
CA ASP A 24 2.87 20.00 -24.57
C ASP A 24 1.99 21.08 -25.22
N LEU A 25 1.53 22.04 -24.42
CA LEU A 25 0.68 23.14 -24.87
C LEU A 25 1.43 24.46 -24.71
N LEU A 26 1.75 25.12 -25.82
CA LEU A 26 2.50 26.38 -25.84
C LEU A 26 3.81 26.32 -25.01
N GLY A 27 4.50 25.19 -25.11
CA GLY A 27 5.75 24.92 -24.36
C GLY A 27 5.55 24.53 -22.89
N ARG A 28 4.31 24.42 -22.40
CA ARG A 28 4.01 23.94 -21.05
C ARG A 28 3.76 22.43 -21.06
N PRO A 29 4.52 21.63 -20.29
CA PRO A 29 4.29 20.20 -20.17
C PRO A 29 3.11 19.92 -19.21
N LEU A 30 2.09 19.26 -19.72
CA LEU A 30 0.85 18.92 -19.02
C LEU A 30 0.58 17.42 -19.06
N LEU A 31 -0.12 16.91 -18.05
CA LEU A 31 -0.69 15.58 -18.02
C LEU A 31 -2.21 15.71 -17.94
N LEU A 32 -2.89 15.25 -18.99
CA LEU A 32 -4.34 15.17 -19.02
C LEU A 32 -4.80 13.84 -18.44
N LYS A 33 -5.64 13.88 -17.40
CA LYS A 33 -6.32 12.73 -16.81
C LYS A 33 -7.81 12.80 -17.14
N TYR A 34 -8.30 11.84 -17.90
CA TYR A 34 -9.72 11.67 -18.16
C TYR A 34 -10.29 10.54 -17.31
N THR A 35 -11.44 10.80 -16.68
CA THR A 35 -12.15 9.80 -15.90
C THR A 35 -13.65 9.86 -16.16
N ARG A 36 -14.27 8.67 -16.19
CA ARG A 36 -15.73 8.52 -16.25
C ARG A 36 -16.38 8.53 -14.88
N ASP A 37 -15.59 8.47 -13.81
CA ASP A 37 -16.09 8.46 -12.43
C ASP A 37 -16.21 9.91 -11.90
N PRO A 38 -17.43 10.47 -11.84
CA PRO A 38 -17.61 11.83 -11.35
C PRO A 38 -17.37 11.96 -9.85
N VAL A 39 -17.51 10.88 -9.07
CA VAL A 39 -17.29 10.89 -7.62
C VAL A 39 -15.80 10.88 -7.34
N GLY A 40 -15.07 9.96 -7.97
CA GLY A 40 -13.60 9.88 -7.90
C GLY A 40 -12.93 11.18 -8.33
N SER A 41 -13.35 11.78 -9.44
CA SER A 41 -12.81 13.07 -9.90
C SER A 41 -13.00 14.22 -8.90
N ARG A 42 -14.16 14.29 -8.24
CA ARG A 42 -14.42 15.31 -7.20
C ARG A 42 -13.63 15.03 -5.93
N ALA A 43 -13.43 13.76 -5.58
CA ALA A 43 -12.56 13.39 -4.47
C ALA A 43 -11.12 13.84 -4.75
N GLU A 44 -10.61 13.54 -5.94
CA GLU A 44 -9.26 13.91 -6.36
C GLU A 44 -9.02 15.43 -6.33
N VAL A 45 -9.91 16.25 -6.90
CA VAL A 45 -9.76 17.72 -6.86
C VAL A 45 -9.80 18.26 -5.42
N ARG A 46 -10.67 17.71 -4.57
CA ARG A 46 -10.74 18.12 -3.15
C ARG A 46 -9.51 17.68 -2.36
N GLY A 47 -9.00 16.48 -2.63
CA GLY A 47 -7.78 15.97 -2.02
C GLY A 47 -6.57 16.79 -2.43
N HIS A 48 -6.43 17.09 -3.72
CA HIS A 48 -5.38 17.95 -4.27
C HIS A 48 -5.35 19.32 -3.56
N ALA A 49 -6.51 20.00 -3.50
CA ALA A 49 -6.61 21.31 -2.85
C ALA A 49 -6.25 21.26 -1.36
N ARG A 50 -6.62 20.18 -0.66
CA ARG A 50 -6.30 20.01 0.78
C ARG A 50 -4.82 19.73 1.03
N LEU A 51 -4.15 19.01 0.15
CA LEU A 51 -2.72 18.71 0.32
C LEU A 51 -1.81 19.84 -0.15
N ALA A 52 -2.25 20.69 -1.07
CA ALA A 52 -1.42 21.73 -1.66
C ALA A 52 -0.79 22.70 -0.63
N GLU A 53 -1.38 22.82 0.56
CA GLU A 53 -0.86 23.65 1.66
C GLU A 53 0.29 22.97 2.43
N HIS A 54 0.41 21.64 2.37
CA HIS A 54 1.33 20.86 3.19
C HIS A 54 2.34 20.03 2.38
N TYR A 55 2.07 19.80 1.09
CA TYR A 55 2.83 18.90 0.24
C TYR A 55 3.08 19.52 -1.13
N ARG A 56 4.22 19.17 -1.76
CA ARG A 56 4.41 19.45 -3.17
C ARG A 56 3.48 18.57 -3.99
N VAL A 57 2.49 19.19 -4.59
CA VAL A 57 1.57 18.57 -5.55
C VAL A 57 1.72 19.24 -6.91
N PRO A 58 1.71 18.50 -8.05
CA PRO A 58 1.59 19.08 -9.37
C PRO A 58 0.45 20.08 -9.47
N THR A 59 0.70 21.21 -10.13
CA THR A 59 -0.30 22.26 -10.30
C THR A 59 -1.51 21.74 -11.09
N LEU A 60 -2.71 21.86 -10.54
CA LEU A 60 -3.96 21.59 -11.28
C LEU A 60 -4.36 22.83 -12.08
N HIS A 61 -4.14 22.81 -13.39
CA HIS A 61 -4.42 23.95 -14.28
C HIS A 61 -5.89 24.03 -14.70
N ALA A 62 -6.56 22.89 -14.88
CA ALA A 62 -7.95 22.87 -15.30
C ALA A 62 -8.68 21.63 -14.79
N HIS A 63 -9.97 21.81 -14.52
CA HIS A 63 -10.92 20.75 -14.20
C HIS A 63 -12.22 21.01 -14.96
N LEU A 64 -12.44 20.23 -16.02
CA LEU A 64 -13.50 20.47 -17.00
C LEU A 64 -14.47 19.28 -17.05
N ARG A 65 -15.76 19.58 -17.20
CA ARG A 65 -16.75 18.57 -17.60
C ARG A 65 -16.70 18.43 -19.12
N VAL A 66 -16.57 17.20 -19.59
CA VAL A 66 -16.54 16.87 -21.02
C VAL A 66 -17.57 15.76 -21.32
N PRO A 67 -17.93 15.51 -22.59
CA PRO A 67 -18.81 14.40 -22.92
C PRO A 67 -18.32 13.07 -22.31
N GLY A 68 -19.21 12.39 -21.59
CA GLY A 68 -18.95 11.09 -20.96
C GLY A 68 -18.05 11.11 -19.71
N GLY A 69 -17.56 12.25 -19.23
CA GLY A 69 -16.69 12.26 -18.06
C GLY A 69 -16.15 13.63 -17.62
N ARG A 70 -14.99 13.60 -16.97
CA ARG A 70 -14.24 14.78 -16.52
C ARG A 70 -12.81 14.70 -17.00
N LEU A 71 -12.25 15.87 -17.31
CA LEU A 71 -10.86 16.04 -17.71
C LEU A 71 -10.17 16.92 -16.66
N LEU A 72 -9.06 16.44 -16.13
CA LEU A 72 -8.15 17.18 -15.27
C LEU A 72 -6.85 17.43 -16.04
N ALA A 73 -6.32 18.65 -15.97
CA ALA A 73 -5.04 19.01 -16.57
C ALA A 73 -4.06 19.39 -15.46
N TYR A 74 -3.09 18.52 -15.21
CA TYR A 74 -2.02 18.78 -14.24
C TYR A 74 -0.74 19.24 -14.93
N GLU A 75 0.10 19.95 -14.19
CA GLU A 75 1.53 20.04 -14.46
C GLU A 75 2.10 18.62 -14.65
N ARG A 76 2.83 18.41 -15.74
CA ARG A 76 3.57 17.16 -15.93
C ARG A 76 4.96 17.31 -15.34
N LEU A 77 5.21 16.59 -14.26
CA LEU A 77 6.55 16.49 -13.67
C LEU A 77 7.48 15.68 -14.59
N PRO A 78 8.81 15.87 -14.46
CA PRO A 78 9.78 15.03 -15.15
C PRO A 78 9.48 13.55 -14.90
N GLY A 79 9.56 12.75 -15.96
CA GLY A 79 9.28 11.33 -15.92
C GLY A 79 9.68 10.67 -17.23
N GLY A 80 9.83 9.36 -17.20
CA GLY A 80 10.25 8.57 -18.35
C GLY A 80 10.21 7.09 -18.04
N THR A 81 10.67 6.27 -18.97
CA THR A 81 10.82 4.84 -18.71
C THR A 81 11.83 4.62 -17.60
N ASP A 82 11.44 3.90 -16.54
CA ASP A 82 12.27 3.63 -15.35
C ASP A 82 12.84 4.89 -14.68
N HIS A 83 12.13 6.02 -14.78
CA HIS A 83 12.56 7.30 -14.22
C HIS A 83 11.41 8.19 -13.73
N GLY A 84 11.69 8.93 -12.66
CA GLY A 84 10.85 10.01 -12.15
C GLY A 84 9.91 9.64 -11.01
N LEU A 85 10.01 8.43 -10.46
CA LEU A 85 9.21 7.96 -9.32
C LEU A 85 10.10 7.42 -8.19
N LEU A 86 9.55 7.35 -6.97
CA LEU A 86 10.16 6.61 -5.86
C LEU A 86 10.42 5.16 -6.26
N LEU A 87 9.52 4.56 -7.04
CA LEU A 87 9.66 3.22 -7.60
C LEU A 87 11.05 2.98 -8.22
N ASP A 88 11.56 3.94 -8.98
CA ASP A 88 12.83 3.79 -9.70
C ASP A 88 14.02 3.74 -8.72
N LEU A 89 13.95 4.54 -7.65
CA LEU A 89 14.94 4.48 -6.57
C LEU A 89 14.86 3.16 -5.79
N LEU A 90 13.66 2.57 -5.67
CA LEU A 90 13.43 1.30 -5.00
C LEU A 90 13.81 0.07 -5.86
N ASN A 91 13.91 0.24 -7.18
CA ASN A 91 14.29 -0.80 -8.14
C ASN A 91 15.81 -0.85 -8.41
N ALA A 92 16.60 -0.02 -7.74
CA ALA A 92 18.07 -0.08 -7.81
C ALA A 92 18.61 -1.39 -7.19
N ASP A 93 19.84 -1.77 -7.52
CA ASP A 93 20.51 -2.91 -6.88
C ASP A 93 20.80 -2.65 -5.39
N GLU A 94 21.22 -1.43 -5.07
CA GLU A 94 21.61 -1.02 -3.73
C GLU A 94 20.92 0.28 -3.29
N ALA A 95 20.87 0.52 -1.99
CA ALA A 95 20.29 1.73 -1.42
C ALA A 95 21.21 2.94 -1.66
N SER A 96 20.90 3.72 -2.69
CA SER A 96 21.65 4.91 -3.08
C SER A 96 21.58 6.07 -2.08
N SER A 97 22.49 7.03 -2.21
CA SER A 97 22.41 8.32 -1.49
C SER A 97 21.13 9.08 -1.84
N ASP A 98 20.69 8.98 -3.09
CA ASP A 98 19.50 9.68 -3.59
C ASP A 98 18.23 9.12 -2.93
N LEU A 99 18.13 7.80 -2.76
CA LEU A 99 17.05 7.19 -2.00
C LEU A 99 17.04 7.68 -0.54
N ARG A 100 18.20 7.75 0.11
CA ARG A 100 18.27 8.21 1.51
C ARG A 100 17.82 9.66 1.62
N ALA A 101 18.35 10.55 0.78
CA ALA A 101 17.95 11.95 0.73
C ALA A 101 16.47 12.13 0.39
N TYR A 102 15.94 11.29 -0.50
CA TYR A 102 14.52 11.27 -0.84
C TYR A 102 13.66 10.87 0.37
N MET A 103 14.02 9.78 1.05
CA MET A 103 13.28 9.30 2.21
C MET A 103 13.34 10.29 3.37
N ASP A 104 14.47 10.97 3.57
CA ASP A 104 14.57 12.05 4.57
C ASP A 104 13.59 13.20 4.27
N GLN A 105 13.47 13.61 3.00
CA GLN A 105 12.49 14.62 2.59
C GLN A 105 11.05 14.13 2.76
N LEU A 106 10.77 12.89 2.35
CA LEU A 106 9.46 12.26 2.45
C LEU A 106 8.98 12.18 3.90
N THR A 107 9.82 11.63 4.79
CA THR A 107 9.48 11.46 6.21
C THR A 107 9.40 12.80 6.93
N ALA A 108 10.23 13.78 6.59
CA ALA A 108 10.15 15.13 7.15
C ALA A 108 8.82 15.81 6.79
N ALA A 109 8.45 15.83 5.50
CA ALA A 109 7.19 16.43 5.04
C ALA A 109 5.96 15.75 5.66
N TYR A 110 5.95 14.41 5.70
CA TYR A 110 4.90 13.68 6.40
C TYR A 110 4.83 14.00 7.88
N ARG A 111 5.97 14.01 8.58
CA ARG A 111 6.01 14.26 10.02
C ARG A 111 5.54 15.67 10.35
N GLU A 112 5.96 16.65 9.58
CA GLU A 112 5.53 18.05 9.73
C GLU A 112 4.02 18.17 9.54
N SER A 113 3.48 17.69 8.42
CA SER A 113 2.04 17.74 8.15
C SER A 113 1.22 16.98 9.20
N ILE A 114 1.66 15.77 9.55
CA ILE A 114 0.95 14.94 10.54
C ILE A 114 0.95 15.63 11.90
N LEU A 115 2.09 16.07 12.42
CA LEU A 115 2.15 16.71 13.73
C LEU A 115 1.43 18.06 13.77
N ALA A 116 1.37 18.79 12.64
CA ALA A 116 0.66 20.06 12.55
C ALA A 116 -0.87 19.89 12.49
N THR A 117 -1.36 18.78 11.91
CA THR A 117 -2.79 18.60 11.59
C THR A 117 -3.48 17.48 12.36
N ALA A 118 -2.71 16.68 13.11
CA ALA A 118 -3.21 15.55 13.87
C ALA A 118 -4.28 15.96 14.88
N ARG A 119 -5.42 15.26 14.84
CA ARG A 119 -6.49 15.40 15.84
C ARG A 119 -7.37 14.15 15.90
N PRO A 120 -7.99 13.87 17.07
CA PRO A 120 -9.07 12.90 17.14
C PRO A 120 -10.21 13.33 16.21
N THR A 121 -10.63 12.43 15.32
CA THR A 121 -11.59 12.70 14.26
C THR A 121 -12.64 11.61 14.24
N ASP A 122 -13.90 12.01 14.17
CA ASP A 122 -15.03 11.11 13.96
C ASP A 122 -14.80 10.25 12.69
N PRO A 123 -14.97 8.91 12.75
CA PRO A 123 -14.78 8.03 11.59
C PRO A 123 -15.62 8.37 10.35
N THR A 124 -16.72 9.14 10.49
CA THR A 124 -17.51 9.64 9.35
C THR A 124 -16.85 10.82 8.63
N ARG A 125 -15.86 11.48 9.26
CA ARG A 125 -15.16 12.66 8.74
C ARG A 125 -13.77 12.36 8.21
N VAL A 126 -13.25 11.14 8.43
CA VAL A 126 -12.01 10.69 7.79
C VAL A 126 -12.28 10.25 6.35
N VAL A 127 -11.22 10.13 5.55
CA VAL A 127 -11.29 9.45 4.26
C VAL A 127 -11.41 7.94 4.52
N ARG A 128 -12.53 7.35 4.08
CA ARG A 128 -12.96 5.99 4.45
C ARG A 128 -12.58 4.90 3.46
N LYS A 129 -12.21 5.29 2.23
CA LYS A 129 -12.13 4.45 1.03
C LYS A 129 -11.28 3.18 1.19
N LEU A 130 -10.15 3.26 1.89
CA LEU A 130 -9.20 2.15 2.00
C LEU A 130 -9.47 1.20 3.18
N TYR A 131 -10.34 1.58 4.11
CA TYR A 131 -10.53 0.87 5.38
C TYR A 131 -12.01 0.69 5.72
N TRP A 132 -12.68 1.75 6.18
CA TRP A 132 -14.09 1.74 6.55
C TRP A 132 -15.00 1.25 5.44
N ASP A 133 -14.85 1.78 4.22
CA ASP A 133 -15.74 1.41 3.11
C ASP A 133 -15.46 -0.02 2.62
N ARG A 134 -14.25 -0.56 2.88
CA ARG A 134 -13.92 -1.95 2.60
C ARG A 134 -14.55 -2.92 3.61
N ALA A 135 -14.66 -2.49 4.86
CA ALA A 135 -15.24 -3.27 5.96
C ALA A 135 -16.77 -3.17 6.03
N ALA A 136 -17.36 -2.11 5.49
CA ALA A 136 -18.80 -1.86 5.51
C ALA A 136 -19.59 -3.01 4.84
N PRO A 137 -20.87 -3.22 5.21
CA PRO A 137 -21.74 -4.19 4.52
C PRO A 137 -21.80 -3.93 3.01
N GLY A 138 -21.65 -4.98 2.21
CA GLY A 138 -21.53 -4.89 0.74
C GLY A 138 -20.20 -4.31 0.26
N GLY A 139 -19.28 -4.02 1.18
CA GLY A 139 -17.93 -3.55 0.89
C GLY A 139 -17.01 -4.65 0.39
N ARG A 140 -15.71 -4.33 0.34
CA ARG A 140 -14.68 -5.18 -0.24
C ARG A 140 -14.54 -6.55 0.44
N LEU A 141 -14.68 -6.62 1.76
CA LEU A 141 -14.61 -7.91 2.47
C LEU A 141 -15.76 -8.85 2.06
N ASP A 142 -16.95 -8.30 1.79
CA ASP A 142 -18.11 -9.08 1.35
C ASP A 142 -17.96 -9.48 -0.12
N GLU A 143 -17.51 -8.54 -0.97
CA GLU A 143 -17.19 -8.79 -2.39
C GLU A 143 -16.20 -9.95 -2.55
N TYR A 144 -15.14 -9.95 -1.73
CA TYR A 144 -14.07 -10.93 -1.82
C TYR A 144 -14.44 -12.24 -1.12
N TYR A 145 -15.02 -12.20 0.08
CA TYR A 145 -15.13 -13.38 0.95
C TYR A 145 -16.56 -13.74 1.38
N GLY A 146 -17.57 -12.97 0.97
CA GLY A 146 -18.97 -13.25 1.28
C GLY A 146 -19.41 -14.63 0.77
N GLY A 147 -19.63 -15.57 1.69
CA GLY A 147 -20.07 -16.93 1.37
C GLY A 147 -19.04 -17.80 0.65
N LYS A 148 -17.76 -17.39 0.59
CA LYS A 148 -16.70 -18.14 -0.09
C LYS A 148 -15.79 -18.82 0.93
N ASP A 149 -15.53 -20.11 0.71
CA ASP A 149 -14.61 -20.91 1.52
C ASP A 149 -13.59 -21.60 0.60
N PHE A 150 -12.50 -20.89 0.33
CA PHE A 150 -11.43 -21.34 -0.57
C PHE A 150 -10.34 -22.08 0.22
N PRO A 151 -9.56 -22.98 -0.42
CA PRO A 151 -8.44 -23.64 0.24
C PRO A 151 -7.36 -22.62 0.63
N ILE A 152 -6.65 -22.87 1.74
CA ILE A 152 -5.50 -22.07 2.18
C ILE A 152 -4.48 -21.95 1.05
N ALA A 153 -4.13 -23.07 0.41
CA ALA A 153 -3.24 -23.13 -0.74
C ALA A 153 -3.50 -24.41 -1.54
N ASP A 154 -4.33 -24.37 -2.60
CA ASP A 154 -4.61 -25.56 -3.41
C ASP A 154 -3.32 -26.23 -3.93
N GLY A 155 -3.25 -27.55 -3.74
CA GLY A 155 -2.09 -28.37 -4.09
C GLY A 155 -0.91 -28.28 -3.11
N LEU A 156 -1.00 -27.46 -2.06
CA LEU A 156 0.01 -27.38 -0.98
C LEU A 156 -0.61 -27.71 0.37
N ILE A 157 -1.66 -26.98 0.75
CA ILE A 157 -2.42 -27.12 2.00
C ILE A 157 -3.91 -27.03 1.62
N ASP A 158 -4.49 -28.18 1.30
CA ASP A 158 -5.89 -28.34 0.87
C ASP A 158 -6.88 -28.34 2.04
N VAL A 159 -6.73 -27.35 2.93
CA VAL A 159 -7.66 -27.10 4.04
C VAL A 159 -8.43 -25.82 3.72
N PRO A 160 -9.76 -25.80 3.83
CA PRO A 160 -10.54 -24.58 3.62
C PRO A 160 -10.21 -23.53 4.69
N VAL A 161 -10.18 -22.24 4.31
CA VAL A 161 -9.87 -21.14 5.24
C VAL A 161 -10.82 -21.08 6.44
N SER A 162 -12.08 -21.51 6.30
CA SER A 162 -13.03 -21.61 7.42
C SER A 162 -12.56 -22.53 8.54
N ARG A 163 -11.68 -23.49 8.24
CA ARG A 163 -11.12 -24.45 9.20
C ARG A 163 -9.79 -24.02 9.78
N LEU A 164 -9.21 -22.88 9.38
CA LEU A 164 -7.94 -22.40 9.94
C LEU A 164 -7.95 -22.34 11.48
N GLY A 165 -9.09 -21.95 12.07
CA GLY A 165 -9.29 -21.92 13.53
C GLY A 165 -9.31 -23.28 14.23
N THR A 166 -9.23 -24.40 13.50
CA THR A 166 -9.10 -25.75 14.10
C THR A 166 -7.67 -26.27 14.06
N TYR A 167 -6.73 -25.53 13.44
CA TYR A 167 -5.34 -25.92 13.32
C TYR A 167 -4.43 -25.02 14.16
N THR A 168 -3.32 -25.59 14.61
CA THR A 168 -2.16 -24.78 15.01
C THR A 168 -1.36 -24.44 13.76
N LEU A 169 -1.03 -23.18 13.57
CA LEU A 169 -0.14 -22.75 12.49
C LEU A 169 1.27 -22.66 13.04
N ASN A 170 2.19 -23.48 12.56
CA ASN A 170 3.61 -23.34 12.85
C ASN A 170 4.28 -22.59 11.71
N ILE A 171 4.51 -21.30 11.90
CA ILE A 171 5.05 -20.39 10.89
C ILE A 171 6.48 -20.02 11.28
N ASN A 172 7.46 -20.39 10.47
CA ASN A 172 8.88 -20.14 10.74
C ASN A 172 9.30 -20.57 12.17
N GLY A 173 8.84 -21.75 12.59
CA GLY A 173 9.09 -22.32 13.92
C GLY A 173 8.30 -21.69 15.07
N ARG A 174 7.43 -20.72 14.83
CA ARG A 174 6.59 -20.07 15.85
C ARG A 174 5.14 -20.53 15.74
N ARG A 175 4.50 -20.72 16.90
CA ARG A 175 3.09 -21.13 16.95
C ARG A 175 2.16 -19.91 16.85
N HIS A 176 1.20 -20.02 15.95
CA HIS A 176 0.17 -19.03 15.67
C HIS A 176 -1.19 -19.69 15.60
N HIS A 177 -2.22 -18.86 15.72
CA HIS A 177 -3.61 -19.26 15.56
C HIS A 177 -4.34 -18.17 14.78
N LEU A 178 -5.16 -18.58 13.82
CA LEU A 178 -5.95 -17.65 13.01
C LEU A 178 -7.34 -18.24 12.81
N ASP A 179 -8.33 -17.68 13.50
CA ASP A 179 -9.73 -17.92 13.18
C ASP A 179 -10.16 -16.94 12.08
N TRP A 180 -10.35 -17.48 10.87
CA TRP A 180 -10.73 -16.70 9.69
C TRP A 180 -12.04 -15.93 9.90
N VAL A 181 -13.08 -16.61 10.40
CA VAL A 181 -14.41 -16.03 10.55
C VAL A 181 -14.40 -14.98 11.66
N ALA A 182 -13.73 -15.26 12.78
CA ALA A 182 -13.58 -14.29 13.86
C ALA A 182 -12.75 -13.08 13.43
N THR A 183 -11.71 -13.26 12.61
CA THR A 183 -10.89 -12.15 12.08
C THR A 183 -11.72 -11.21 11.21
N LEU A 184 -12.49 -11.75 10.26
CA LEU A 184 -13.38 -10.93 9.42
C LEU A 184 -14.44 -10.18 10.27
N ARG A 185 -15.04 -10.86 11.25
CA ARG A 185 -16.01 -10.25 12.16
C ARG A 185 -15.38 -9.14 13.00
N TRP A 186 -14.18 -9.37 13.54
CA TRP A 186 -13.44 -8.41 14.34
C TRP A 186 -13.08 -7.16 13.53
N LEU A 187 -12.62 -7.30 12.28
CA LEU A 187 -12.36 -6.16 11.40
C LEU A 187 -13.62 -5.34 11.12
N ARG A 188 -14.75 -6.00 10.82
CA ARG A 188 -16.03 -5.30 10.63
C ARG A 188 -16.43 -4.54 11.88
N ALA A 189 -16.33 -5.15 13.06
CA ALA A 189 -16.64 -4.49 14.32
C ALA A 189 -15.72 -3.29 14.57
N HIS A 190 -14.41 -3.44 14.36
CA HIS A 190 -13.44 -2.37 14.56
C HIS A 190 -13.72 -1.15 13.68
N PHE A 191 -14.01 -1.36 12.38
CA PHE A 191 -14.29 -0.25 11.47
C PHE A 191 -15.76 0.21 11.49
N ALA A 192 -16.67 -0.50 12.14
CA ALA A 192 -18.02 -0.01 12.43
C ALA A 192 -18.09 0.84 13.71
N ALA A 193 -17.05 0.78 14.53
CA ALA A 193 -16.94 1.52 15.78
C ALA A 193 -17.00 3.04 15.53
N THR A 194 -17.55 3.77 16.48
CA THR A 194 -17.82 5.23 16.36
C THR A 194 -16.81 6.08 17.11
N GLU A 195 -15.91 5.43 17.82
CA GLU A 195 -14.83 6.03 18.58
C GLU A 195 -13.96 6.88 17.64
N PRO A 196 -13.67 8.15 18.01
CA PRO A 196 -12.78 8.99 17.23
C PRO A 196 -11.42 8.33 17.03
N VAL A 197 -10.91 8.41 15.81
CA VAL A 197 -9.57 7.96 15.47
C VAL A 197 -8.64 9.15 15.31
N TRP A 198 -7.38 8.98 15.69
CA TRP A 198 -6.36 9.97 15.40
C TRP A 198 -6.10 10.02 13.90
N ALA A 199 -6.36 11.19 13.32
CA ALA A 199 -6.27 11.44 11.88
C ALA A 199 -5.49 12.72 11.61
N ALA A 200 -4.88 12.80 10.43
CA ALA A 200 -4.13 13.97 9.95
C ALA A 200 -4.33 14.17 8.45
N LEU A 201 -3.94 15.34 7.92
CA LEU A 201 -3.89 15.57 6.48
C LEU A 201 -2.73 14.79 5.87
N THR A 202 -3.06 13.76 5.09
CA THR A 202 -2.09 12.90 4.39
C THR A 202 -2.61 12.51 3.01
N GLN A 203 -1.74 11.92 2.17
CA GLN A 203 -2.14 11.48 0.84
C GLN A 203 -3.02 10.22 0.83
N GLY A 204 -2.91 9.32 1.82
CA GLY A 204 -3.82 8.18 1.98
C GLY A 204 -3.38 6.91 1.28
N ASP A 205 -2.76 7.00 0.09
CA ASP A 205 -2.25 5.87 -0.68
C ASP A 205 -0.83 6.08 -1.25
N PRO A 206 0.20 6.23 -0.38
CA PRO A 206 1.53 6.66 -0.79
C PRO A 206 2.35 5.49 -1.35
N THR A 207 1.87 4.94 -2.45
CA THR A 207 2.55 3.89 -3.20
C THR A 207 3.77 4.47 -3.93
N ASP A 208 4.71 3.60 -4.30
CA ASP A 208 5.95 4.00 -5.00
C ASP A 208 5.69 4.57 -6.41
N VAL A 209 4.52 4.32 -6.99
CA VAL A 209 4.06 4.93 -8.24
C VAL A 209 3.28 6.24 -8.04
N ASN A 210 2.84 6.53 -6.81
CA ASN A 210 2.14 7.76 -6.45
C ASN A 210 3.08 8.83 -5.87
N LEU A 211 4.39 8.59 -5.90
CA LEU A 211 5.42 9.45 -5.34
C LEU A 211 6.46 9.76 -6.42
N ALA A 212 6.55 11.02 -6.83
CA ALA A 212 7.49 11.50 -7.84
C ALA A 212 8.91 11.64 -7.29
N HIS A 213 9.90 11.61 -8.18
CA HIS A 213 11.28 12.01 -7.91
C HIS A 213 11.71 13.11 -8.92
N PRO A 214 12.01 14.35 -8.51
CA PRO A 214 12.01 14.90 -7.13
C PRO A 214 10.64 14.84 -6.44
N LEU A 215 10.65 14.90 -5.10
CA LEU A 215 9.50 14.61 -4.24
C LEU A 215 8.26 15.45 -4.58
N ALA A 216 7.22 14.76 -5.02
CA ALA A 216 5.87 15.27 -5.15
C ALA A 216 4.87 14.13 -5.01
N TRP A 217 3.65 14.42 -4.55
CA TRP A 217 2.60 13.43 -4.39
C TRP A 217 1.67 13.43 -5.59
N PHE A 218 1.23 12.24 -6.00
CA PHE A 218 0.22 12.04 -7.01
C PHE A 218 -1.03 11.36 -6.42
N ASP A 219 -2.05 11.24 -7.26
CA ASP A 219 -3.32 10.54 -7.03
C ASP A 219 -4.00 10.88 -5.70
N TYR A 220 -4.85 11.90 -5.73
CA TYR A 220 -5.39 12.53 -4.53
C TYR A 220 -6.80 12.06 -4.18
N ASP A 221 -7.27 10.97 -4.78
CA ASP A 221 -8.63 10.48 -4.55
C ASP A 221 -8.86 9.94 -3.12
N THR A 222 -7.76 9.62 -2.42
CA THR A 222 -7.69 9.21 -1.02
C THR A 222 -7.06 10.28 -0.12
N ALA A 223 -6.71 11.43 -0.68
CA ALA A 223 -6.06 12.50 0.07
C ALA A 223 -7.04 13.29 0.94
N GLY A 224 -6.61 13.62 2.15
CA GLY A 224 -7.40 14.37 3.12
C GLY A 224 -7.12 13.92 4.54
N MET A 225 -8.14 14.01 5.40
CA MET A 225 -8.03 13.60 6.80
C MET A 225 -8.06 12.07 6.88
N ASN A 226 -6.91 11.42 6.90
CA ASN A 226 -6.80 9.96 6.99
C ASN A 226 -6.41 9.54 8.40
N SER A 227 -6.80 8.33 8.79
CA SER A 227 -6.30 7.69 10.01
C SER A 227 -4.77 7.56 9.95
N ILE A 228 -4.07 8.05 10.98
CA ILE A 228 -2.60 8.05 11.03
C ILE A 228 -2.06 6.61 11.06
N PRO A 229 -2.55 5.68 11.91
CA PRO A 229 -2.17 4.27 11.82
C PRO A 229 -2.48 3.64 10.45
N GLY A 230 -3.55 4.10 9.80
CA GLY A 230 -3.89 3.70 8.44
C GLY A 230 -2.86 4.14 7.40
N GLU A 231 -2.38 5.37 7.45
CA GLU A 231 -1.31 5.86 6.57
C GLU A 231 -0.03 5.02 6.76
N PHE A 232 0.36 4.79 8.02
CA PHE A 232 1.57 4.03 8.36
C PHE A 232 1.50 2.59 7.89
N ALA A 233 0.41 1.89 8.21
CA ALA A 233 0.20 0.51 7.79
C ALA A 233 0.19 0.41 6.25
N ASN A 234 -0.37 1.41 5.55
CA ASN A 234 -0.39 1.40 4.10
C ASN A 234 1.01 1.47 3.50
N PHE A 235 1.80 2.48 3.87
CA PHE A 235 3.16 2.63 3.32
C PHE A 235 4.04 1.44 3.69
N LEU A 236 4.06 1.04 4.97
CA LEU A 236 4.92 -0.05 5.46
C LEU A 236 4.60 -1.36 4.74
N TRP A 237 3.32 -1.74 4.69
CA TRP A 237 2.90 -2.96 3.99
C TRP A 237 3.15 -2.88 2.49
N TYR A 238 2.92 -1.71 1.88
CA TYR A 238 3.15 -1.55 0.47
C TYR A 238 4.63 -1.69 0.12
N ALA A 239 5.51 -0.99 0.84
CA ALA A 239 6.95 -1.03 0.60
C ALA A 239 7.57 -2.40 0.92
N SER A 240 7.08 -3.10 1.96
CA SER A 240 7.64 -4.38 2.41
C SER A 240 7.11 -5.61 1.66
N ALA A 241 5.94 -5.53 1.01
CA ALA A 241 5.30 -6.70 0.41
C ALA A 241 4.60 -6.42 -0.92
N LEU A 242 3.79 -5.35 -1.00
CA LEU A 242 2.97 -5.14 -2.20
C LEU A 242 3.80 -4.67 -3.40
N GLY A 243 4.47 -3.52 -3.31
CA GLY A 243 5.06 -2.83 -4.46
C GLY A 243 6.21 -3.57 -5.14
N GLY A 244 6.95 -4.40 -4.39
CA GLY A 244 8.09 -5.15 -4.92
C GLY A 244 7.74 -6.55 -5.45
N TRP A 245 6.56 -7.07 -5.11
CA TRP A 245 6.20 -8.45 -5.39
C TRP A 245 4.75 -8.57 -5.89
N LEU A 246 3.76 -8.37 -5.04
CA LEU A 246 2.38 -8.69 -5.41
C LEU A 246 1.81 -7.76 -6.48
N VAL A 247 2.07 -6.46 -6.40
CA VAL A 247 1.53 -5.48 -7.35
C VAL A 247 2.13 -5.66 -8.75
N PRO A 248 3.46 -5.80 -8.92
CA PRO A 248 4.01 -6.09 -10.25
C PRO A 248 3.57 -7.46 -10.80
N THR A 249 3.37 -8.47 -9.95
CA THR A 249 2.88 -9.79 -10.38
C THR A 249 1.42 -9.76 -10.86
N TYR A 250 0.51 -9.15 -10.09
CA TYR A 250 -0.93 -9.23 -10.35
C TYR A 250 -1.52 -7.98 -11.04
N ASN A 251 -0.74 -6.90 -11.16
CA ASN A 251 -1.13 -5.69 -11.87
C ASN A 251 0.05 -5.14 -12.71
N PRO A 252 0.60 -5.93 -13.66
CA PRO A 252 1.76 -5.53 -14.45
C PRO A 252 1.51 -4.26 -15.28
N ALA A 253 0.26 -3.99 -15.66
CA ALA A 253 -0.10 -2.81 -16.41
C ALA A 253 0.19 -1.48 -15.68
N ALA A 254 0.23 -1.47 -14.34
CA ALA A 254 0.61 -0.29 -13.57
C ALA A 254 2.10 0.08 -13.73
N PHE A 255 2.94 -0.87 -14.13
CA PHE A 255 4.39 -0.71 -14.29
C PHE A 255 4.83 -0.72 -15.76
N ALA A 256 3.90 -0.46 -16.69
CA ALA A 256 4.21 -0.49 -18.13
C ALA A 256 5.34 0.47 -18.54
N ASP A 257 5.51 1.58 -17.81
CA ASP A 257 6.61 2.53 -17.98
C ASP A 257 7.84 2.22 -17.12
N HIS A 258 7.79 1.19 -16.27
CA HIS A 258 8.85 0.87 -15.34
C HIS A 258 9.25 -0.61 -15.42
N PRO A 259 9.69 -1.09 -16.60
CA PRO A 259 9.98 -2.51 -16.82
C PRO A 259 11.10 -3.05 -15.92
N ALA A 260 11.99 -2.22 -15.37
CA ALA A 260 12.99 -2.64 -14.40
C ALA A 260 12.34 -3.30 -13.16
N THR A 261 11.10 -2.91 -12.81
CA THR A 261 10.35 -3.50 -11.70
C THR A 261 10.24 -5.03 -11.82
N PHE A 262 10.01 -5.55 -13.03
CA PHE A 262 9.80 -6.98 -13.24
C PHE A 262 11.07 -7.80 -12.99
N ALA A 263 12.23 -7.24 -13.31
CA ALA A 263 13.53 -7.88 -13.02
C ALA A 263 13.81 -7.96 -11.51
N ARG A 264 13.17 -7.09 -10.70
CA ARG A 264 13.35 -7.01 -9.25
C ARG A 264 12.34 -7.81 -8.43
N VAL A 265 11.33 -8.41 -9.06
CA VAL A 265 10.33 -9.23 -8.34
C VAL A 265 10.99 -10.38 -7.56
N PRO A 266 11.94 -11.16 -8.12
CA PRO A 266 12.58 -12.26 -7.39
C PRO A 266 13.34 -11.83 -6.12
N ASP A 267 13.82 -10.59 -6.06
CA ASP A 267 14.55 -10.01 -4.93
C ASP A 267 13.62 -9.63 -3.76
N ASN A 268 12.31 -9.61 -4.01
CA ASN A 268 11.28 -9.18 -3.06
C ASN A 268 10.19 -10.23 -2.82
N ALA A 269 10.11 -11.27 -3.66
CA ALA A 269 9.17 -12.37 -3.50
C ALA A 269 9.65 -13.33 -2.40
N PRO A 270 8.85 -13.61 -1.37
CA PRO A 270 9.19 -14.59 -0.35
C PRO A 270 9.35 -16.00 -0.95
N GLU A 271 10.28 -16.77 -0.40
CA GLU A 271 10.53 -18.15 -0.82
C GLU A 271 9.90 -19.12 0.18
N ILE A 272 8.96 -19.96 -0.26
CA ILE A 272 8.40 -21.03 0.56
C ILE A 272 9.41 -22.18 0.61
N ARG A 273 9.86 -22.52 1.82
CA ARG A 273 10.79 -23.64 2.08
C ARG A 273 10.05 -24.90 2.52
N ARG A 274 8.90 -24.73 3.17
CA ARG A 274 8.06 -25.83 3.66
C ARG A 274 6.59 -25.42 3.69
N ALA A 275 5.72 -26.32 3.24
CA ALA A 275 4.28 -26.21 3.34
C ALA A 275 3.67 -27.63 3.44
N ASP A 276 3.27 -28.05 4.63
CA ASP A 276 2.66 -29.36 4.85
C ASP A 276 1.73 -29.38 6.08
N ILE A 277 1.00 -30.49 6.22
CA ILE A 277 0.04 -30.70 7.29
C ILE A 277 0.41 -31.96 8.06
N GLU A 278 0.62 -31.82 9.37
CA GLU A 278 0.68 -32.93 10.31
C GLU A 278 -0.74 -33.23 10.82
N HIS A 279 -1.41 -34.17 10.15
CA HIS A 279 -2.82 -34.48 10.44
C HIS A 279 -3.04 -35.02 11.86
N THR A 280 -2.09 -35.76 12.42
CA THR A 280 -2.19 -36.33 13.78
C THR A 280 -2.32 -35.26 14.85
N THR A 281 -1.60 -34.14 14.68
CA THR A 281 -1.59 -33.04 15.64
C THR A 281 -2.45 -31.86 15.21
N SER A 282 -3.07 -31.93 14.03
CA SER A 282 -3.76 -30.81 13.39
C SER A 282 -2.86 -29.55 13.34
N THR A 283 -1.60 -29.74 12.91
CA THR A 283 -0.63 -28.65 12.74
C THR A 283 -0.36 -28.42 11.27
N ILE A 284 -0.42 -27.17 10.84
CA ILE A 284 0.01 -26.75 9.50
C ILE A 284 1.39 -26.12 9.65
N HIS A 285 2.38 -26.66 8.93
CA HIS A 285 3.75 -26.15 8.91
C HIS A 285 3.96 -25.26 7.69
N ILE A 286 4.40 -24.03 7.93
CA ILE A 286 4.69 -23.04 6.89
C ILE A 286 6.04 -22.42 7.22
N ASP A 287 7.09 -22.78 6.48
CA ASP A 287 8.38 -22.10 6.59
C ASP A 287 8.63 -21.35 5.30
N TYR A 288 8.90 -20.05 5.41
CA TYR A 288 9.21 -19.19 4.29
C TYR A 288 10.32 -18.19 4.65
N ALA A 289 11.17 -17.89 3.68
CA ALA A 289 12.15 -16.83 3.79
C ALA A 289 11.55 -15.52 3.26
N PRO A 290 11.31 -14.50 4.10
CA PRO A 290 10.98 -13.19 3.59
C PRO A 290 12.16 -12.66 2.77
N ARG A 291 11.87 -12.03 1.62
CA ARG A 291 12.86 -11.32 0.82
C ARG A 291 12.47 -9.86 0.74
N LEU A 292 13.43 -8.98 0.92
CA LEU A 292 13.22 -7.54 0.80
C LEU A 292 14.51 -6.89 0.32
N ALA A 293 14.50 -6.41 -0.93
CA ALA A 293 15.66 -5.79 -1.54
C ALA A 293 16.18 -4.61 -0.69
N ALA A 294 17.49 -4.38 -0.71
CA ALA A 294 18.17 -3.39 0.12
C ALA A 294 17.57 -1.96 0.03
N PRO A 295 17.17 -1.44 -1.16
CA PRO A 295 16.48 -0.16 -1.26
C PRO A 295 15.16 -0.12 -0.48
N ARG A 296 14.30 -1.13 -0.66
CA ARG A 296 12.99 -1.20 0.03
C ARG A 296 13.15 -1.37 1.53
N ARG A 297 14.10 -2.21 1.96
CA ARG A 297 14.49 -2.35 3.37
C ARG A 297 14.91 -1.00 3.96
N THR A 298 15.73 -0.24 3.23
CA THR A 298 16.14 1.12 3.64
C THR A 298 14.94 2.04 3.76
N ALA A 299 14.04 2.08 2.77
CA ALA A 299 12.85 2.91 2.82
C ALA A 299 11.94 2.57 4.02
N VAL A 300 11.69 1.28 4.28
CA VAL A 300 10.89 0.82 5.42
C VAL A 300 11.53 1.22 6.76
N ILE A 301 12.84 0.95 6.94
CA ILE A 301 13.57 1.29 8.16
C ILE A 301 13.57 2.82 8.39
N THR A 302 13.81 3.61 7.35
CA THR A 302 13.81 5.06 7.43
C THR A 302 12.42 5.59 7.77
N TYR A 303 11.36 5.10 7.10
CA TYR A 303 9.98 5.49 7.39
C TYR A 303 9.58 5.12 8.83
N TRP A 304 9.94 3.92 9.30
CA TRP A 304 9.69 3.48 10.66
C TRP A 304 10.37 4.38 11.70
N ASN A 305 11.67 4.63 11.54
CA ASN A 305 12.48 5.33 12.53
C ASN A 305 12.31 6.85 12.51
N GLN A 306 12.08 7.45 11.35
CA GLN A 306 12.04 8.92 11.22
C GLN A 306 10.62 9.48 11.24
N LEU A 307 9.60 8.67 10.93
CA LEU A 307 8.20 9.10 10.91
C LEU A 307 7.35 8.35 11.93
N VAL A 308 7.22 7.02 11.79
CA VAL A 308 6.24 6.25 12.58
C VAL A 308 6.54 6.35 14.08
N ARG A 309 7.77 6.05 14.50
CA ARG A 309 8.17 6.12 15.91
C ARG A 309 8.03 7.53 16.49
N PRO A 310 8.62 8.59 15.89
CA PRO A 310 8.50 9.94 16.45
C PRO A 310 7.06 10.45 16.54
N VAL A 311 6.20 10.14 15.56
CA VAL A 311 4.79 10.52 15.63
C VAL A 311 4.06 9.72 16.71
N ALA A 312 4.32 8.41 16.80
CA ALA A 312 3.69 7.57 17.81
C ALA A 312 4.07 7.99 19.23
N ASP A 313 5.36 8.26 19.48
CA ASP A 313 5.84 8.76 20.77
C ASP A 313 5.15 10.07 21.18
N ARG A 314 4.77 10.91 20.19
CA ARG A 314 4.11 12.19 20.42
C ARG A 314 2.60 12.06 20.65
N LEU A 315 1.92 11.22 19.86
CA LEU A 315 0.45 11.13 19.85
C LEU A 315 -0.10 10.04 20.79
N TRP A 316 0.67 8.97 21.01
CA TRP A 316 0.30 7.83 21.85
C TRP A 316 1.46 7.38 22.74
N PRO A 317 1.95 8.26 23.65
CA PRO A 317 3.08 7.92 24.51
C PRO A 317 2.77 6.67 25.34
N GLY A 318 3.62 5.65 25.21
CA GLY A 318 3.49 4.38 25.93
C GLY A 318 2.38 3.45 25.42
N ALA A 319 1.69 3.79 24.33
CA ALA A 319 0.70 2.90 23.74
C ALA A 319 1.35 1.74 22.97
N ASP A 320 0.63 0.61 22.92
CA ASP A 320 1.03 -0.52 22.09
C ASP A 320 0.73 -0.22 20.61
N LEU A 321 1.77 0.19 19.88
CA LEU A 321 1.70 0.48 18.46
C LEU A 321 1.30 -0.74 17.62
N ALA A 322 1.58 -1.96 18.09
CA ALA A 322 1.15 -3.18 17.41
C ALA A 322 -0.39 -3.24 17.35
N ASN A 323 -1.06 -2.95 18.47
CA ASN A 323 -2.52 -2.92 18.53
C ASN A 323 -3.12 -1.80 17.67
N LEU A 324 -2.46 -0.64 17.56
CA LEU A 324 -2.90 0.45 16.71
C LEU A 324 -2.81 0.11 15.21
N LEU A 325 -1.74 -0.56 14.78
CA LEU A 325 -1.50 -0.89 13.38
C LEU A 325 -2.25 -2.14 12.90
N ARG A 326 -2.44 -3.14 13.78
CA ARG A 326 -3.04 -4.45 13.45
C ARG A 326 -4.31 -4.38 12.60
N PRO A 327 -5.36 -3.61 12.95
CA PRO A 327 -6.60 -3.60 12.15
C PRO A 327 -6.38 -3.05 10.73
N TYR A 328 -5.53 -2.03 10.58
CA TYR A 328 -5.20 -1.44 9.29
C TYR A 328 -4.35 -2.37 8.45
N LEU A 329 -3.34 -3.02 9.04
CA LEU A 329 -2.51 -4.00 8.37
C LEU A 329 -3.32 -5.21 7.89
N ALA A 330 -4.14 -5.80 8.76
CA ALA A 330 -5.01 -6.92 8.40
C ALA A 330 -5.99 -6.53 7.28
N MET A 331 -6.57 -5.32 7.34
CA MET A 331 -7.41 -4.79 6.26
C MET A 331 -6.65 -4.57 4.95
N ARG A 332 -5.36 -4.19 4.99
CA ARG A 332 -4.54 -4.09 3.77
C ARG A 332 -4.21 -5.45 3.18
N ILE A 333 -3.92 -6.46 4.01
CA ILE A 333 -3.69 -7.84 3.54
C ILE A 333 -4.95 -8.39 2.86
N LEU A 334 -6.13 -8.18 3.45
CA LEU A 334 -7.39 -8.74 2.98
C LEU A 334 -8.13 -7.88 1.94
N GLY A 335 -7.86 -6.59 1.90
CA GLY A 335 -8.67 -5.63 1.14
C GLY A 335 -8.06 -5.14 -0.17
N VAL A 336 -6.78 -5.45 -0.43
CA VAL A 336 -6.09 -5.04 -1.67
C VAL A 336 -6.31 -6.05 -2.79
N TYR A 337 -6.01 -7.33 -2.52
CA TYR A 337 -6.24 -8.43 -3.45
C TYR A 337 -7.24 -9.43 -2.87
N ASN A 338 -8.07 -10.02 -3.72
CA ASN A 338 -8.88 -11.16 -3.32
C ASN A 338 -7.95 -12.37 -3.14
N LEU A 339 -7.69 -12.75 -1.89
CA LEU A 339 -6.82 -13.90 -1.59
C LEU A 339 -7.23 -15.16 -2.35
N ALA A 340 -8.53 -15.40 -2.57
CA ALA A 340 -9.02 -16.58 -3.28
C ALA A 340 -8.58 -16.66 -4.76
N GLU A 341 -8.21 -15.52 -5.36
CA GLU A 341 -7.81 -15.40 -6.77
C GLU A 341 -6.29 -15.37 -6.96
N LEU A 342 -5.51 -15.41 -5.87
CA LEU A 342 -4.05 -15.43 -5.93
C LEU A 342 -3.52 -16.83 -6.18
N ALA A 343 -2.30 -16.91 -6.71
CA ALA A 343 -1.58 -18.16 -6.82
C ALA A 343 -1.44 -18.82 -5.42
N PRO A 344 -1.47 -20.16 -5.32
CA PRO A 344 -1.49 -20.85 -4.02
C PRO A 344 -0.33 -20.47 -3.09
N ALA A 345 0.87 -20.30 -3.64
CA ALA A 345 2.06 -19.87 -2.91
C ALA A 345 1.91 -18.47 -2.29
N ASP A 346 1.51 -17.49 -3.10
CA ASP A 346 1.35 -16.11 -2.64
C ASP A 346 0.22 -15.99 -1.61
N ARG A 347 -0.88 -16.73 -1.83
CA ARG A 347 -1.98 -16.83 -0.87
C ARG A 347 -1.52 -17.43 0.46
N LEU A 348 -0.73 -18.51 0.43
CA LEU A 348 -0.19 -19.15 1.63
C LEU A 348 0.63 -18.16 2.45
N VAL A 349 1.54 -17.44 1.80
CA VAL A 349 2.39 -16.44 2.47
C VAL A 349 1.52 -15.32 3.03
N LEU A 350 0.54 -14.80 2.30
CA LEU A 350 -0.34 -13.74 2.84
C LEU A 350 -1.18 -14.19 4.03
N LEU A 351 -1.66 -15.44 4.05
CA LEU A 351 -2.35 -16.01 5.21
C LEU A 351 -1.41 -16.21 6.41
N ALA A 352 -0.16 -16.64 6.16
CA ALA A 352 0.86 -16.72 7.21
C ALA A 352 1.18 -15.34 7.80
N ARG A 353 1.37 -14.33 6.94
CA ARG A 353 1.59 -12.93 7.31
C ARG A 353 0.41 -12.34 8.08
N LEU A 354 -0.82 -12.69 7.69
CA LEU A 354 -2.02 -12.32 8.46
C LEU A 354 -2.02 -12.97 9.85
N ALA A 355 -1.70 -14.26 9.97
CA ALA A 355 -1.63 -14.96 11.25
C ALA A 355 -0.52 -14.39 12.17
N GLU A 356 0.62 -13.99 11.60
CA GLU A 356 1.68 -13.27 12.32
C GLU A 356 1.19 -11.91 12.84
N ALA A 357 0.52 -11.11 12.00
CA ALA A 357 -0.02 -9.80 12.37
C ALA A 357 -1.14 -9.88 13.43
N MET A 358 -1.96 -10.93 13.36
CA MET A 358 -3.04 -11.20 14.31
C MET A 358 -2.55 -11.83 15.62
N SER A 359 -1.28 -12.21 15.71
CA SER A 359 -0.69 -12.76 16.94
C SER A 359 -0.66 -11.73 18.07
N PRO A 360 -0.91 -12.14 19.33
CA PRO A 360 -0.63 -11.31 20.50
C PRO A 360 0.84 -10.88 20.60
N ALA A 361 1.76 -11.66 20.02
CA ALA A 361 3.19 -11.37 19.96
C ALA A 361 3.60 -10.56 18.72
N PHE A 362 2.63 -9.99 17.99
CA PHE A 362 2.91 -9.14 16.82
C PHE A 362 3.77 -7.95 17.23
N ASP A 363 4.95 -7.84 16.62
CA ASP A 363 5.83 -6.68 16.72
C ASP A 363 6.04 -6.09 15.32
N PRO A 364 5.50 -4.89 15.04
CA PRO A 364 5.64 -4.25 13.74
C PRO A 364 7.11 -4.02 13.33
N ALA A 365 8.02 -3.77 14.29
CA ALA A 365 9.42 -3.47 13.97
C ALA A 365 10.11 -4.68 13.33
N THR A 366 9.88 -5.88 13.88
CA THR A 366 10.41 -7.12 13.31
C THR A 366 9.60 -7.61 12.11
N TYR A 367 8.28 -7.37 12.12
CA TYR A 367 7.39 -7.81 11.04
C TYR A 367 7.69 -7.11 9.70
N PHE A 368 7.86 -5.78 9.69
CA PHE A 368 8.13 -5.03 8.45
C PHE A 368 9.60 -5.02 8.05
N CYS A 369 10.51 -5.18 9.01
CA CYS A 369 11.96 -5.25 8.78
C CYS A 369 12.50 -6.64 9.16
N PRO A 370 12.12 -7.72 8.44
CA PRO A 370 12.58 -9.05 8.78
C PRO A 370 14.11 -9.08 8.67
N LEU A 371 14.80 -9.36 9.77
CA LEU A 371 16.24 -9.60 9.74
C LEU A 371 16.48 -10.77 8.78
N GLU A 372 17.35 -10.59 7.79
CA GLU A 372 17.90 -11.75 7.09
C GLU A 372 18.58 -12.61 8.15
N SER A 373 18.15 -13.86 8.30
CA SER A 373 18.90 -14.81 9.11
C SER A 373 20.34 -14.79 8.57
N PRO A 374 21.35 -14.52 9.41
CA PRO A 374 22.72 -14.60 8.95
C PRO A 374 22.93 -15.97 8.32
N CYS A 375 23.50 -16.00 7.11
CA CYS A 375 23.98 -17.25 6.51
C CYS A 375 24.75 -18.00 7.61
N PRO A 376 24.48 -19.31 7.84
CA PRO A 376 25.40 -20.09 8.65
C PRO A 376 26.78 -19.93 8.00
N ALA A 377 27.74 -19.44 8.77
CA ALA A 377 29.12 -19.32 8.28
C ALA A 377 29.57 -20.69 7.73
N PRO A 378 30.29 -20.71 6.59
CA PRO A 378 30.65 -21.93 5.88
C PRO A 378 31.46 -22.92 6.74
#